data_AF-A0A0D0E9Y1-F1
#
_entry.id   AF-A0A0D0E9Y1-F1
#
_cell.length_a   1.000
_cell.length_b   1.000
_cell.length_c   1.000
_cell.angle_alpha   90.00
_cell.angle_beta   90.00
_cell.angle_gamma   90.00
#
_symmetry.space_group_name_H-M   'P 1'
#
loop_
_entity.id
_entity.type
_entity.pdbx_description
1 polymer ?
#
loop_
_entity_poly.entity_id
_entity_poly.type
_entity_poly.pdbx_seq_one_letter_code
_entity_poly.pdbx_strand_id
1 'polypeptide(L)'
;MSNSWRALAKMSRDRIVASDPEDLGRILDLWSLRLASLARLRLTNQASAECTNLFAVLNAVPSTSVPGAFPSSGSLPASIPHPSSPANAASLLLSPAGLSRPTQLPGTPPAQPSALSPASSAFPLPSAPAPAHPAGNAANDVIHPFELTVFHARVHYWAGDTLGYVDALSGILGRCKARAREEGSVVMQRRRMKAETSGGREGREEMKAEDEVDEEGEEDGGEEGVEGGGEEGEEDGGEEEEGEEEDSLSEGEANAETPAESDTDEEPSEQEEVEEDEILVAAEANLSMWLERAARLCLILASQMVEMKDYQAAINLLIPLCTHRAPPAFSPTPSTALHSALGRVYLLSGNLSKAAEHFEVVASFARKTGDEKETVTMNTALLSVASGDWTQAEEALTEVVTKEPGNYAAVNNLAVALLSQGKVKEGIAHLESALNASPSSVAVAEPFLFNLSTLYELRSATAIDSKRELLIEVAKWNGDGLKTTCLKMPAN
;
A
#
# COMPACT_ATOMS: atom_id res chain seq x y z
N MET A 1 -15.14 5.45 -25.13
CA MET A 1 -16.13 6.27 -24.40
C MET A 1 -15.40 7.48 -23.83
N SER A 2 -15.79 8.71 -24.18
CA SER A 2 -15.14 9.91 -23.66
C SER A 2 -15.58 10.14 -22.20
N ASN A 3 -14.92 9.47 -21.26
CA ASN A 3 -14.92 9.84 -19.86
C ASN A 3 -14.19 11.19 -19.73
N SER A 4 -14.88 12.28 -20.08
CA SER A 4 -14.30 13.61 -19.96
C SER A 4 -14.28 13.94 -18.47
N TRP A 5 -13.17 13.60 -17.80
CA TRP A 5 -12.89 14.01 -16.42
C TRP A 5 -13.08 15.52 -16.23
N ARG A 6 -12.94 16.31 -17.30
CA ARG A 6 -13.29 17.74 -17.32
C ARG A 6 -14.79 17.99 -17.10
N ALA A 7 -15.65 17.21 -17.74
CA ALA A 7 -17.09 17.28 -17.54
C ALA A 7 -17.48 16.87 -16.12
N LEU A 8 -16.88 15.81 -15.57
CA LEU A 8 -17.09 15.40 -14.17
C LEU A 8 -16.61 16.47 -13.20
N ALA A 9 -15.40 17.01 -13.37
CA ALA A 9 -14.88 18.09 -12.52
C ALA A 9 -15.79 19.33 -12.53
N LYS A 10 -16.30 19.71 -13.72
CA LYS A 10 -17.23 20.83 -13.87
C LYS A 10 -18.58 20.52 -13.24
N MET A 11 -19.14 19.34 -13.52
CA MET A 11 -20.41 18.89 -12.95
C MET A 11 -20.35 18.87 -11.42
N SER A 12 -19.30 18.31 -10.82
CA SER A 12 -19.14 18.25 -9.37
C SER A 12 -19.13 19.65 -8.77
N ARG A 13 -18.39 20.60 -9.35
CA ARG A 13 -18.39 22.00 -8.89
C ARG A 13 -19.77 22.63 -8.97
N ASP A 14 -20.42 22.50 -10.12
CA ASP A 14 -21.72 23.12 -10.35
C ASP A 14 -22.78 22.52 -9.40
N ARG A 15 -22.68 21.23 -9.09
CA ARG A 15 -23.51 20.55 -8.08
C ARG A 15 -23.16 20.95 -6.65
N ILE A 16 -21.89 21.12 -6.28
CA ILE A 16 -21.50 21.61 -4.95
C ILE A 16 -22.16 22.96 -4.67
N VAL A 17 -22.14 23.87 -5.64
CA VAL A 17 -22.75 25.21 -5.51
C VAL A 17 -24.27 25.16 -5.45
N ALA A 18 -24.89 24.16 -6.10
CA ALA A 18 -26.34 24.00 -6.15
C ALA A 18 -26.92 23.08 -5.06
N SER A 19 -26.07 22.38 -4.29
CA SER A 19 -26.49 21.50 -3.21
C SER A 19 -27.01 22.30 -2.01
N ASP A 20 -27.94 21.68 -1.29
CA ASP A 20 -28.38 22.17 0.02
C ASP A 20 -27.19 22.18 1.00
N PRO A 21 -26.86 23.32 1.63
CA PRO A 21 -25.78 23.40 2.63
C PRO A 21 -25.93 22.43 3.81
N GLU A 22 -27.15 21.97 4.10
CA GLU A 22 -27.41 21.01 5.18
C GLU A 22 -27.03 19.56 4.80
N ASP A 23 -26.98 19.23 3.50
CA ASP A 23 -26.59 17.90 3.00
C ASP A 23 -25.06 17.78 2.88
N LEU A 24 -24.39 17.78 4.04
CA LEU A 24 -22.93 17.72 4.14
C LEU A 24 -22.36 16.44 3.51
N GLY A 25 -23.03 15.30 3.67
CA GLY A 25 -22.59 14.02 3.09
C GLY A 25 -22.44 14.11 1.57
N ARG A 26 -23.49 14.57 0.90
CA ARG A 26 -23.47 14.77 -0.56
C ARG A 26 -22.44 15.79 -1.00
N ILE A 27 -22.28 16.89 -0.26
CA ILE A 27 -21.28 17.92 -0.57
C ILE A 27 -19.86 17.33 -0.55
N LEU A 28 -19.54 16.54 0.48
CA LEU A 28 -18.23 15.92 0.62
C LEU A 28 -17.97 14.84 -0.45
N ASP A 29 -19.01 14.08 -0.85
CA ASP A 29 -18.91 13.15 -1.98
C ASP A 29 -18.66 13.86 -3.32
N LEU A 30 -19.30 15.00 -3.55
CA LEU A 30 -19.04 15.80 -4.75
C LEU A 30 -17.62 16.39 -4.73
N TRP A 31 -17.11 16.77 -3.56
CA TRP A 31 -15.73 17.20 -3.38
C TRP A 31 -14.73 16.08 -3.67
N SER A 32 -14.98 14.86 -3.21
CA SER A 32 -14.11 13.71 -3.50
C SER A 32 -14.07 13.43 -5.01
N LEU A 33 -15.23 13.45 -5.69
CA LEU A 33 -15.33 13.32 -7.14
C LEU A 33 -14.61 14.46 -7.88
N ARG A 34 -14.70 15.69 -7.37
CA ARG A 34 -14.03 16.86 -7.96
C ARG A 34 -12.52 16.73 -7.88
N LEU A 35 -11.97 16.48 -6.70
CA LEU A 35 -10.53 16.32 -6.48
C LEU A 35 -9.99 15.12 -7.28
N ALA A 36 -10.72 14.00 -7.31
CA ALA A 36 -10.37 12.84 -8.11
C ALA A 36 -10.35 13.12 -9.62
N SER A 37 -11.29 13.94 -10.10
CA SER A 37 -11.33 14.36 -11.51
C SER A 37 -10.17 15.28 -11.86
N LEU A 38 -9.84 16.25 -11.00
CA LEU A 38 -8.68 17.15 -11.20
C LEU A 38 -7.35 16.39 -11.19
N ALA A 39 -7.19 15.46 -10.24
CA ALA A 39 -6.00 14.61 -10.16
C ALA A 39 -5.82 13.77 -11.44
N ARG A 40 -6.90 13.21 -12.01
CA ARG A 40 -6.86 12.46 -13.27
C ARG A 40 -6.56 13.30 -14.50
N LEU A 41 -6.93 14.58 -14.46
CA LEU A 41 -6.54 15.56 -15.47
C LEU A 41 -5.10 16.03 -15.30
N ARG A 42 -4.37 15.54 -14.28
CA ARG A 42 -2.99 15.93 -13.95
C ARG A 42 -2.86 17.42 -13.60
N LEU A 43 -3.95 18.02 -13.10
CA LEU A 43 -4.00 19.40 -12.60
C LEU A 43 -3.69 19.41 -11.09
N THR A 44 -2.51 18.95 -10.71
CA THR A 44 -2.11 18.72 -9.31
C THR A 44 -2.06 20.01 -8.50
N ASN A 45 -1.60 21.10 -9.10
CA ASN A 45 -1.59 22.43 -8.46
C ASN A 45 -2.99 22.91 -8.11
N GLN A 46 -3.95 22.76 -9.03
CA GLN A 46 -5.33 23.14 -8.78
C GLN A 46 -5.99 22.22 -7.75
N ALA A 47 -5.78 20.89 -7.86
CA ALA A 47 -6.31 19.93 -6.91
C ALA A 47 -5.76 20.19 -5.49
N SER A 48 -4.47 20.51 -5.38
CA SER A 48 -3.79 20.87 -4.13
C SER A 48 -4.43 22.10 -3.49
N ALA A 49 -4.51 23.22 -4.23
CA ALA A 49 -5.09 24.46 -3.72
C ALA A 49 -6.55 24.29 -3.27
N GLU A 50 -7.36 23.58 -4.04
CA GLU A 50 -8.75 23.30 -3.70
C GLU A 50 -8.89 22.40 -2.47
N CYS A 51 -8.04 21.37 -2.34
CA CYS A 51 -8.02 20.48 -1.19
C CYS A 51 -7.60 21.21 0.08
N THR A 52 -6.53 22.01 0.04
CA THR A 52 -6.09 22.84 1.17
C THR A 52 -7.18 23.80 1.64
N ASN A 53 -7.86 24.47 0.70
CA ASN A 53 -8.97 25.37 1.04
C ASN A 53 -10.15 24.65 1.70
N LEU A 54 -10.51 23.46 1.18
CA LEU A 54 -11.55 22.63 1.79
C LEU A 54 -11.21 22.26 3.23
N PHE A 55 -9.99 21.76 3.47
CA PHE A 55 -9.56 21.34 4.80
C PHE A 55 -9.38 22.52 5.76
N ALA A 56 -8.99 23.69 5.29
CA ALA A 56 -8.99 24.90 6.10
C ALA A 56 -10.38 25.26 6.62
N VAL A 57 -11.42 25.09 5.81
CA VAL A 57 -12.82 25.29 6.22
C VAL A 57 -13.27 24.20 7.18
N LEU A 58 -13.02 22.93 6.86
CA LEU A 58 -13.43 21.80 7.69
C LEU A 58 -12.82 21.85 9.09
N ASN A 59 -11.54 22.21 9.20
CA ASN A 59 -10.84 22.33 10.48
C ASN A 59 -11.28 23.55 11.31
N ALA A 60 -11.91 24.55 10.67
CA ALA A 60 -12.41 25.74 11.36
C ALA A 60 -13.80 25.53 11.99
N VAL A 61 -14.50 24.42 11.67
CA VAL A 61 -15.81 24.09 12.25
C VAL A 61 -15.60 23.43 13.63
N PRO A 62 -16.13 24.00 14.73
CA PRO A 62 -16.04 23.38 16.06
C PRO A 62 -16.76 22.03 16.11
N SER A 63 -16.19 21.05 16.80
CA SER A 63 -16.67 19.66 16.91
C SER A 63 -18.02 19.48 17.63
N THR A 64 -18.64 20.55 18.14
CA THR A 64 -19.85 20.49 18.95
C THR A 64 -21.16 20.55 18.15
N SER A 65 -21.12 20.55 16.81
CA SER A 65 -22.33 20.66 15.98
C SER A 65 -22.57 19.53 14.97
N VAL A 66 -21.89 18.38 15.08
CA VAL A 66 -22.18 17.22 14.22
C VAL A 66 -22.73 16.08 15.08
N PRO A 67 -24.05 15.84 15.10
CA PRO A 67 -24.59 14.63 15.71
C PRO A 67 -24.18 13.44 14.86
N GLY A 68 -23.59 12.43 15.49
CA GLY A 68 -23.63 11.01 15.10
C GLY A 68 -23.16 10.63 13.70
N ALA A 69 -22.09 9.81 13.65
CA ALA A 69 -21.71 8.91 12.56
C ALA A 69 -22.40 9.14 11.19
N PHE A 70 -21.65 9.71 10.25
CA PHE A 70 -22.08 9.72 8.85
C PHE A 70 -22.35 8.27 8.41
N PRO A 71 -23.53 7.96 7.86
CA PRO A 71 -23.75 6.66 7.26
C PRO A 71 -22.71 6.46 6.15
N SER A 72 -22.09 5.27 6.14
CA SER A 72 -21.22 4.82 5.06
C SER A 72 -21.97 4.96 3.74
N SER A 73 -21.60 5.99 2.96
CA SER A 73 -22.14 6.17 1.62
C SER A 73 -21.86 4.91 0.83
N GLY A 74 -22.92 4.20 0.46
CA GLY A 74 -22.85 2.96 -0.29
C GLY A 74 -21.95 3.08 -1.52
N SER A 75 -21.17 2.03 -1.75
CA SER A 75 -20.64 1.59 -3.04
C SER A 75 -20.84 2.58 -4.18
N LEU A 76 -19.89 3.50 -4.36
CA LEU A 76 -19.60 3.98 -5.71
C LEU A 76 -19.12 2.77 -6.51
N PRO A 77 -19.60 2.59 -7.76
CA PRO A 77 -19.36 1.36 -8.51
C PRO A 77 -17.86 1.05 -8.54
N ALA A 78 -17.54 -0.23 -8.30
CA ALA A 78 -16.23 -0.88 -8.27
C ALA A 78 -15.44 -0.77 -9.60
N SER A 79 -15.35 0.42 -10.16
CA SER A 79 -14.70 0.74 -11.42
C SER A 79 -14.26 2.19 -11.39
N ILE A 80 -13.46 2.50 -10.38
CA ILE A 80 -12.52 3.62 -10.44
C ILE A 80 -11.21 3.02 -10.98
N PRO A 81 -10.91 3.11 -12.28
CA PRO A 81 -9.56 2.87 -12.75
C PRO A 81 -8.68 3.96 -12.13
N HIS A 82 -8.00 3.61 -11.05
CA HIS A 82 -6.75 4.25 -10.69
C HIS A 82 -5.77 4.04 -11.87
N PRO A 83 -4.87 4.99 -12.18
CA PRO A 83 -3.69 4.67 -12.99
C PRO A 83 -2.82 3.59 -12.34
N SER A 84 -3.19 3.11 -11.15
CA SER A 84 -2.66 1.90 -10.55
C SER A 84 -3.76 0.93 -10.09
N SER A 85 -4.08 -0.06 -10.91
CA SER A 85 -4.40 -1.41 -10.41
C SER A 85 -3.30 -1.82 -9.40
N PRO A 86 -3.52 -2.70 -8.40
CA PRO A 86 -2.42 -3.30 -7.64
C PRO A 86 -1.31 -3.88 -8.54
N ALA A 87 -1.64 -4.29 -9.77
CA ALA A 87 -0.69 -4.66 -10.82
C ALA A 87 0.23 -3.51 -11.30
N ASN A 88 -0.19 -2.26 -11.13
CA ASN A 88 0.53 -1.06 -11.56
C ASN A 88 1.28 -0.34 -10.42
N ALA A 89 0.87 -0.51 -9.15
CA ALA A 89 1.74 -0.15 -8.02
C ALA A 89 2.99 -1.03 -8.01
N ALA A 90 2.82 -2.32 -8.35
CA ALA A 90 3.94 -3.16 -8.73
C ALA A 90 4.71 -2.58 -9.93
N SER A 91 4.07 -2.06 -10.98
CA SER A 91 4.78 -1.44 -12.12
C SER A 91 5.62 -0.19 -11.82
N LEU A 92 5.41 0.51 -10.69
CA LEU A 92 6.26 1.63 -10.27
C LEU A 92 7.60 1.19 -9.66
N LEU A 93 7.67 -0.02 -9.10
CA LEU A 93 8.90 -0.60 -8.56
C LEU A 93 9.86 -1.10 -9.68
N LEU A 94 9.58 -0.80 -10.97
CA LEU A 94 10.01 -1.61 -12.13
C LEU A 94 11.19 -1.02 -12.89
N SER A 95 12.03 -0.26 -12.18
CA SER A 95 13.29 0.20 -12.73
C SER A 95 14.48 -0.19 -11.84
N PRO A 96 15.44 -0.98 -12.35
CA PRO A 96 16.67 -1.34 -11.66
C PRO A 96 17.73 -0.23 -11.76
N ALA A 97 17.33 1.04 -11.89
CA ALA A 97 18.22 2.19 -12.12
C ALA A 97 19.14 2.54 -10.91
N GLY A 98 19.41 1.58 -10.02
CA GLY A 98 20.34 1.67 -8.90
C GLY A 98 21.54 0.74 -8.97
N LEU A 99 21.63 -0.22 -9.88
CA LEU A 99 22.79 -1.12 -10.00
C LEU A 99 23.89 -0.50 -10.88
N SER A 100 24.44 0.62 -10.44
CA SER A 100 25.71 1.14 -10.96
C SER A 100 26.66 1.36 -9.79
N ARG A 101 27.40 0.31 -9.44
CA ARG A 101 28.58 0.42 -8.58
C ARG A 101 29.60 1.29 -9.32
N PRO A 102 30.12 2.39 -8.74
CA PRO A 102 31.17 3.15 -9.41
C PRO A 102 32.45 2.32 -9.37
N THR A 103 32.89 1.83 -10.53
CA THR A 103 34.26 1.35 -10.72
C THR A 103 35.18 2.56 -10.61
N GLN A 104 35.81 2.74 -9.44
CA GLN A 104 36.89 3.72 -9.27
C GLN A 104 38.07 3.34 -10.19
N LEU A 105 38.40 4.23 -11.13
CA LEU A 105 39.73 4.30 -11.72
C LEU A 105 40.52 5.41 -11.00
N PRO A 106 41.81 5.20 -10.69
CA PRO A 106 42.54 6.05 -9.76
C PRO A 106 43.11 7.29 -10.43
N GLY A 107 43.05 8.42 -9.72
CA GLY A 107 43.94 9.56 -9.93
C GLY A 107 43.28 10.81 -10.51
N THR A 108 42.84 11.72 -9.63
CA THR A 108 43.00 13.18 -9.76
C THR A 108 42.48 13.87 -8.48
N PRO A 109 43.18 14.88 -7.93
CA PRO A 109 42.86 15.47 -6.63
C PRO A 109 41.74 16.53 -6.72
N PRO A 110 41.07 16.88 -5.61
CA PRO A 110 39.89 17.73 -5.62
C PRO A 110 40.26 19.21 -5.77
N ALA A 111 39.65 19.88 -6.75
CA ALA A 111 39.66 21.33 -6.86
C ALA A 111 38.41 21.91 -6.17
N GLN A 112 38.62 22.84 -5.24
CA GLN A 112 37.57 23.62 -4.56
C GLN A 112 36.86 24.57 -5.55
N PRO A 113 35.55 24.87 -5.40
CA PRO A 113 34.95 25.99 -6.07
C PRO A 113 34.76 27.19 -5.13
N SER A 114 35.43 28.28 -5.49
CA SER A 114 35.23 29.62 -4.99
C SER A 114 33.85 30.16 -5.38
N ALA A 115 33.22 30.86 -4.44
CA ALA A 115 31.99 31.62 -4.61
C ALA A 115 32.12 32.71 -5.69
N LEU A 116 31.01 32.98 -6.40
CA LEU A 116 30.42 34.31 -6.67
C LEU A 116 29.28 34.21 -7.69
N SER A 117 28.05 34.48 -7.23
CA SER A 117 26.87 34.80 -8.07
C SER A 117 26.99 36.21 -8.65
N PRO A 118 26.18 36.57 -9.67
CA PRO A 118 24.97 37.35 -9.35
C PRO A 118 23.72 37.10 -10.21
N ALA A 119 22.58 37.12 -9.52
CA ALA A 119 21.25 37.66 -9.81
C ALA A 119 20.72 37.78 -11.27
N SER A 120 19.53 37.19 -11.50
CA SER A 120 18.46 37.88 -12.22
C SER A 120 17.04 37.41 -11.83
N SER A 121 16.30 38.39 -11.30
CA SER A 121 14.85 38.58 -11.09
C SER A 121 13.83 37.45 -11.35
N ALA A 122 13.18 37.01 -10.26
CA ALA A 122 11.82 36.46 -10.28
C ALA A 122 10.87 37.41 -9.51
N PHE A 123 9.66 37.62 -10.05
CA PHE A 123 8.58 38.39 -9.44
C PHE A 123 8.11 37.76 -8.11
N PRO A 124 7.77 38.55 -7.07
CA PRO A 124 7.42 38.01 -5.77
C PRO A 124 5.95 37.57 -5.73
N LEU A 125 5.70 36.30 -5.43
CA LEU A 125 4.43 35.83 -4.84
C LEU A 125 4.44 36.20 -3.35
N PRO A 126 3.31 36.60 -2.75
CA PRO A 126 3.26 36.98 -1.35
C PRO A 126 3.57 35.77 -0.46
N SER A 127 4.64 35.87 0.33
CA SER A 127 5.04 34.92 1.34
C SER A 127 3.99 34.87 2.46
N ALA A 128 3.12 33.86 2.42
CA ALA A 128 2.36 33.44 3.58
C ALA A 128 3.33 32.80 4.60
N PRO A 129 3.25 33.13 5.89
CA PRO A 129 4.12 32.53 6.89
C PRO A 129 3.81 31.03 7.01
N ALA A 130 4.86 30.21 7.03
CA ALA A 130 4.75 28.79 7.33
C ALA A 130 4.02 28.60 8.67
N PRO A 131 2.92 27.83 8.74
CA PRO A 131 2.31 27.53 10.02
C PRO A 131 3.26 26.61 10.79
N ALA A 132 3.62 27.02 12.00
CA ALA A 132 4.31 26.16 12.95
C ALA A 132 3.45 24.91 13.20
N HIS A 133 4.02 23.73 13.00
CA HIS A 133 3.37 22.46 13.33
C HIS A 133 3.19 22.34 14.85
N PRO A 134 1.97 22.16 15.37
CA PRO A 134 1.81 21.63 16.71
C PRO A 134 2.03 20.12 16.63
N ALA A 135 3.09 19.65 17.27
CA ALA A 135 3.24 18.25 17.64
C ALA A 135 2.07 17.85 18.54
N GLY A 136 1.43 16.71 18.23
CA GLY A 136 0.53 15.97 19.11
C GLY A 136 -0.72 16.72 19.57
N ASN A 137 -1.86 16.42 18.96
CA ASN A 137 -3.14 16.55 19.67
C ASN A 137 -4.13 15.47 19.20
N ALA A 138 -4.29 14.46 20.05
CA ALA A 138 -5.49 13.64 20.09
C ALA A 138 -6.63 14.52 20.62
N ALA A 139 -7.30 15.26 19.74
CA ALA A 139 -8.50 16.03 20.10
C ALA A 139 -9.31 16.35 18.84
N ASN A 140 -10.57 15.91 18.82
CA ASN A 140 -11.63 16.12 17.82
C ASN A 140 -11.53 15.30 16.52
N ASP A 141 -11.93 14.03 16.58
CA ASP A 141 -12.21 13.19 15.41
C ASP A 141 -13.49 13.68 14.69
N VAL A 142 -13.38 14.75 13.93
CA VAL A 142 -14.33 14.98 12.82
C VAL A 142 -13.99 13.93 11.76
N ILE A 143 -14.80 12.87 11.69
CA ILE A 143 -14.60 11.79 10.71
C ILE A 143 -14.92 12.36 9.32
N HIS A 144 -13.89 12.81 8.62
CA HIS A 144 -13.99 13.12 7.20
C HIS A 144 -14.06 11.83 6.39
N PRO A 145 -14.76 11.82 5.23
CA PRO A 145 -14.76 10.69 4.32
C PRO A 145 -13.33 10.25 4.00
N PHE A 146 -13.08 8.94 4.08
CA PHE A 146 -11.77 8.32 3.91
C PHE A 146 -11.03 8.86 2.68
N GLU A 147 -11.71 8.91 1.54
CA GLU A 147 -11.15 9.40 0.27
C GLU A 147 -10.63 10.84 0.37
N LEU A 148 -11.34 11.74 1.07
CA LEU A 148 -10.90 13.12 1.25
C LEU A 148 -9.66 13.20 2.13
N THR A 149 -9.58 12.37 3.19
CA THR A 149 -8.38 12.33 4.04
C THR A 149 -7.15 11.84 3.27
N VAL A 150 -7.32 10.86 2.38
CA VAL A 150 -6.26 10.38 1.50
C VAL A 150 -5.86 11.44 0.47
N PHE A 151 -6.81 12.19 -0.07
CA PHE A 151 -6.52 13.34 -0.95
C PHE A 151 -5.75 14.45 -0.24
N HIS A 152 -6.10 14.73 1.02
CA HIS A 152 -5.38 15.71 1.83
C HIS A 152 -3.93 15.27 2.07
N ALA A 153 -3.69 14.00 2.42
CA ALA A 153 -2.33 13.47 2.50
C ALA A 153 -1.58 13.67 1.16
N ARG A 154 -2.24 13.43 0.02
CA ARG A 154 -1.64 13.60 -1.31
C ARG A 154 -1.25 15.04 -1.65
N VAL A 155 -1.72 16.05 -0.92
CA VAL A 155 -1.22 17.43 -1.04
C VAL A 155 0.28 17.50 -0.75
N HIS A 156 0.76 16.79 0.27
CA HIS A 156 2.18 16.70 0.60
C HIS A 156 2.98 16.07 -0.54
N TYR A 157 2.46 14.99 -1.14
CA TYR A 157 3.07 14.36 -2.32
C TYR A 157 3.21 15.35 -3.48
N TRP A 158 2.16 16.10 -3.81
CA TRP A 158 2.22 17.10 -4.88
C TRP A 158 3.12 18.29 -4.57
N ALA A 159 3.31 18.63 -3.30
CA ALA A 159 4.26 19.64 -2.85
C ALA A 159 5.72 19.14 -2.84
N GLY A 160 5.96 17.83 -3.04
CA GLY A 160 7.28 17.22 -2.91
C GLY A 160 7.73 17.03 -1.46
N ASP A 161 6.81 17.13 -0.49
CA ASP A 161 7.05 16.87 0.93
C ASP A 161 6.87 15.37 1.23
N THR A 162 7.93 14.59 1.00
CA THR A 162 7.88 13.13 1.17
C THR A 162 7.62 12.71 2.62
N LEU A 163 8.27 13.36 3.60
CA LEU A 163 8.12 13.01 5.01
C LEU A 163 6.71 13.34 5.51
N GLY A 164 6.21 14.54 5.22
CA GLY A 164 4.84 14.91 5.58
C GLY A 164 3.79 14.00 4.91
N TYR A 165 4.06 13.50 3.70
CA TYR A 165 3.17 12.53 3.06
C TYR A 165 3.16 11.19 3.79
N VAL A 166 4.32 10.67 4.15
CA VAL A 166 4.47 9.42 4.90
C VAL A 166 3.81 9.52 6.27
N ASP A 167 4.02 10.62 6.99
CA ASP A 167 3.43 10.85 8.31
C ASP A 167 1.89 10.89 8.22
N ALA A 168 1.35 11.64 7.25
CA ALA A 168 -0.08 11.73 7.03
C ALA A 168 -0.70 10.37 6.69
N LEU A 169 -0.05 9.58 5.81
CA LEU A 169 -0.50 8.24 5.46
C LEU A 169 -0.41 7.26 6.63
N SER A 170 0.66 7.33 7.43
CA SER A 170 0.85 6.49 8.61
C SER A 170 -0.23 6.75 9.66
N GLY A 171 -0.61 8.02 9.85
CA GLY A 171 -1.75 8.41 10.68
C GLY A 171 -3.08 7.83 10.17
N ILE A 172 -3.33 7.86 8.87
CA ILE A 172 -4.54 7.24 8.28
C ILE A 172 -4.50 5.72 8.46
N LEU A 173 -3.35 5.07 8.23
CA LEU A 173 -3.18 3.63 8.39
C LEU A 173 -3.45 3.20 9.84
N GLY A 174 -2.93 3.94 10.82
CA GLY A 174 -3.19 3.71 12.24
C GLY A 174 -4.69 3.72 12.57
N ARG A 175 -5.44 4.68 12.02
CA ARG A 175 -6.90 4.74 12.17
C ARG A 175 -7.61 3.56 11.49
N CYS A 176 -7.20 3.17 10.27
CA CYS A 176 -7.78 2.00 9.60
C CYS A 176 -7.55 0.72 10.41
N LYS A 177 -6.33 0.52 10.96
CA LYS A 177 -6.02 -0.63 11.82
C LYS A 177 -6.81 -0.62 13.12
N ALA A 178 -7.01 0.55 13.74
CA ALA A 178 -7.83 0.68 14.94
C ALA A 178 -9.29 0.30 14.66
N ARG A 179 -9.88 0.81 13.57
CA ARG A 179 -11.25 0.47 13.16
C ARG A 179 -11.41 -0.99 12.76
N ALA A 180 -10.43 -1.57 12.06
CA ALA A 180 -10.44 -2.99 11.73
C ALA A 180 -10.41 -3.86 13.01
N ARG A 181 -9.63 -3.48 14.03
CA ARG A 181 -9.61 -4.20 15.32
C ARG A 181 -10.94 -4.10 16.07
N GLU A 182 -11.56 -2.92 16.07
CA GLU A 182 -12.88 -2.69 16.67
C GLU A 182 -13.95 -3.59 16.03
N GLU A 183 -14.07 -3.57 14.71
CA GLU A 183 -15.03 -4.41 13.96
C GLU A 183 -14.69 -5.90 14.08
N GLY A 184 -13.39 -6.25 14.08
CA GLY A 184 -12.93 -7.63 14.28
C GLY A 184 -13.34 -8.19 15.65
N SER A 185 -13.25 -7.38 16.71
CA SER A 185 -13.73 -7.76 18.04
C SER A 185 -15.23 -8.03 18.05
N VAL A 186 -16.02 -7.21 17.33
CA VAL A 186 -17.47 -7.40 17.20
C VAL A 186 -17.79 -8.70 16.48
N VAL A 187 -17.11 -8.98 15.36
CA VAL A 187 -17.28 -10.23 14.59
C VAL A 187 -16.95 -11.45 15.47
N MET A 188 -15.83 -11.44 16.18
CA MET A 188 -15.42 -12.54 17.06
C MET A 188 -16.42 -12.77 18.19
N GLN A 189 -16.84 -11.70 18.87
CA GLN A 189 -17.81 -11.79 19.96
C GLN A 189 -19.16 -12.36 19.48
N ARG A 190 -19.63 -11.92 18.31
CA ARG A 190 -20.90 -12.39 17.73
C ARG A 190 -20.82 -13.84 17.26
N ARG A 191 -19.72 -14.25 16.62
CA ARG A 191 -19.50 -15.67 16.26
C ARG A 191 -19.47 -16.58 17.48
N ARG A 192 -18.82 -16.13 18.57
CA ARG A 192 -18.79 -16.86 19.84
C ARG A 192 -20.19 -17.01 20.44
N MET A 193 -20.97 -15.94 20.51
CA MET A 193 -22.36 -16.00 20.98
C MET A 193 -23.20 -16.96 20.13
N LYS A 194 -23.06 -16.91 18.80
CA LYS A 194 -23.76 -17.82 17.88
C LYS A 194 -23.37 -19.29 18.07
N ALA A 195 -22.09 -19.57 18.34
CA ALA A 195 -21.61 -20.92 18.62
C ALA A 195 -22.06 -21.46 19.98
N GLU A 196 -22.22 -20.57 20.98
CA GLU A 196 -22.74 -20.90 22.31
C GLU A 196 -24.25 -21.17 22.27
N THR A 197 -25.03 -20.42 21.46
CA THR A 197 -26.48 -20.64 21.28
C THR A 197 -26.80 -21.82 20.36
N SER A 198 -25.97 -22.12 19.35
CA SER A 198 -26.18 -23.23 18.41
C SER A 198 -25.80 -24.62 18.94
N GLY A 199 -25.78 -24.82 20.26
CA GLY A 199 -25.31 -26.00 21.00
C GLY A 199 -25.37 -27.33 20.23
N GLY A 200 -24.27 -27.66 19.55
CA GLY A 200 -24.11 -28.86 18.76
C GLY A 200 -22.63 -29.19 18.64
N ARG A 201 -22.28 -30.45 18.88
CA ARG A 201 -20.95 -31.04 19.13
C ARG A 201 -19.86 -30.78 18.07
N GLU A 202 -20.13 -30.01 17.02
CA GLU A 202 -19.23 -29.70 15.89
C GLU A 202 -18.42 -28.39 16.06
N GLY A 203 -18.91 -27.38 16.81
CA GLY A 203 -18.22 -26.08 16.94
C GLY A 203 -16.94 -26.08 17.80
N ARG A 204 -16.70 -27.17 18.56
CA ARG A 204 -15.56 -27.26 19.49
C ARG A 204 -14.23 -27.60 18.79
N GLU A 205 -14.28 -28.07 17.54
CA GLU A 205 -13.08 -28.37 16.74
C GLU A 205 -12.55 -27.14 15.96
N GLU A 206 -13.42 -26.20 15.56
CA GLU A 206 -12.97 -24.95 14.91
C GLU A 206 -12.25 -24.02 15.88
N MET A 207 -12.70 -23.94 17.14
CA MET A 207 -12.14 -23.02 18.15
C MET A 207 -10.71 -23.37 18.58
N LYS A 208 -10.34 -24.66 18.54
CA LYS A 208 -8.98 -25.09 18.91
C LYS A 208 -7.91 -24.74 17.88
N ALA A 209 -8.30 -24.51 16.63
CA ALA A 209 -7.37 -24.12 15.56
C ALA A 209 -7.13 -22.60 15.51
N GLU A 210 -7.95 -21.79 16.18
CA GLU A 210 -7.82 -20.33 16.21
C GLU A 210 -7.00 -19.84 17.42
N ASP A 211 -7.13 -20.46 18.59
CA ASP A 211 -6.38 -20.06 19.80
C ASP A 211 -4.90 -20.55 19.81
N GLU A 212 -4.56 -21.64 19.12
CA GLU A 212 -3.16 -22.16 19.11
C GLU A 212 -2.22 -21.40 18.14
N VAL A 213 -2.72 -20.46 17.33
CA VAL A 213 -1.89 -19.75 16.33
C VAL A 213 -1.51 -18.32 16.77
N ASP A 214 -2.18 -17.74 17.76
CA ASP A 214 -1.91 -16.38 18.23
C ASP A 214 -0.76 -16.29 19.26
N GLU A 215 -0.28 -17.41 19.81
CA GLU A 215 0.90 -17.42 20.71
C GLU A 215 2.26 -17.45 20.00
N GLU A 216 2.35 -17.71 18.69
CA GLU A 216 3.64 -17.72 17.95
C GLU A 216 3.97 -16.37 17.24
N GLY A 217 3.27 -15.28 17.59
CA GLY A 217 3.42 -13.97 16.95
C GLY A 217 4.28 -12.93 17.69
N GLU A 218 4.72 -13.21 18.92
CA GLU A 218 5.53 -12.29 19.73
C GLU A 218 6.83 -12.96 20.20
N GLU A 219 7.79 -13.13 19.29
CA GLU A 219 9.20 -13.20 19.69
C GLU A 219 10.04 -12.14 18.97
N ASP A 220 10.49 -11.21 19.80
CA ASP A 220 11.43 -10.13 19.55
C ASP A 220 12.81 -10.71 19.17
N GLY A 221 13.19 -10.57 17.91
CA GLY A 221 14.46 -11.04 17.37
C GLY A 221 15.62 -10.09 17.71
N GLY A 222 16.08 -10.13 18.96
CA GLY A 222 17.41 -9.64 19.35
C GLY A 222 18.48 -10.66 18.97
N GLU A 223 19.40 -10.29 18.07
CA GLU A 223 20.62 -11.04 17.79
C GLU A 223 21.66 -10.82 18.90
N GLU A 224 22.17 -11.91 19.48
CA GLU A 224 23.57 -12.21 19.89
C GLU A 224 23.51 -13.55 20.65
N GLY A 225 24.21 -14.63 20.28
CA GLY A 225 25.65 -14.79 20.40
C GLY A 225 25.95 -16.10 21.16
N VAL A 226 26.55 -17.04 20.44
CA VAL A 226 26.89 -18.46 20.73
C VAL A 226 27.75 -18.73 22.00
N GLU A 227 27.70 -20.00 22.47
CA GLU A 227 28.56 -20.78 23.41
C GLU A 227 28.23 -20.68 24.93
N GLY A 228 28.12 -21.74 25.75
CA GLY A 228 28.25 -23.20 25.62
C GLY A 228 28.41 -23.85 27.02
N GLY A 229 27.83 -25.05 27.23
CA GLY A 229 28.31 -26.09 28.15
C GLY A 229 27.91 -26.08 29.65
N GLY A 230 27.49 -27.25 30.15
CA GLY A 230 27.94 -27.76 31.47
C GLY A 230 26.87 -28.07 32.55
N GLU A 231 26.56 -29.37 32.70
CA GLU A 231 26.50 -30.20 33.92
C GLU A 231 25.66 -29.83 35.18
N GLU A 232 24.83 -30.82 35.57
CA GLU A 232 24.63 -31.49 36.88
C GLU A 232 24.31 -30.69 38.18
N GLY A 233 23.38 -31.24 38.98
CA GLY A 233 23.26 -30.93 40.40
C GLY A 233 21.92 -31.35 41.05
N GLU A 234 21.97 -32.40 41.86
CA GLU A 234 20.92 -33.00 42.71
C GLU A 234 20.53 -32.15 43.94
N GLU A 235 19.62 -32.72 44.74
CA GLU A 235 19.26 -32.46 46.16
C GLU A 235 18.10 -31.47 46.40
N ASP A 236 17.20 -31.63 47.38
CA ASP A 236 16.80 -32.68 48.33
C ASP A 236 15.61 -32.12 49.16
N GLY A 237 14.78 -32.99 49.72
CA GLY A 237 14.30 -32.87 51.10
C GLY A 237 13.00 -32.10 51.46
N GLY A 238 12.08 -32.84 52.10
CA GLY A 238 11.17 -32.36 53.18
C GLY A 238 9.67 -32.51 52.89
N GLU A 239 9.04 -33.66 53.16
CA GLU A 239 8.40 -34.07 54.45
C GLU A 239 7.23 -33.14 54.85
N GLU A 240 5.98 -33.58 54.65
CA GLU A 240 5.10 -34.29 55.60
C GLU A 240 4.37 -33.34 56.59
N GLU A 241 3.03 -33.34 56.53
CA GLU A 241 2.21 -33.66 57.71
C GLU A 241 0.75 -33.91 57.28
N GLU A 242 0.34 -35.16 57.42
CA GLU A 242 -1.04 -35.62 57.44
C GLU A 242 -1.66 -35.32 58.82
N GLY A 243 -2.96 -35.03 58.84
CA GLY A 243 -3.78 -34.99 60.04
C GLY A 243 -5.18 -35.48 59.70
N GLU A 244 -5.40 -36.76 59.95
CA GLU A 244 -6.69 -37.46 59.87
C GLU A 244 -7.54 -37.26 61.13
N GLU A 245 -8.78 -37.77 61.01
CA GLU A 245 -9.74 -38.17 62.07
C GLU A 245 -10.63 -37.08 62.70
N GLU A 246 -11.91 -37.32 63.02
CA GLU A 246 -12.97 -38.23 62.56
C GLU A 246 -14.26 -37.81 63.32
N ASP A 247 -15.41 -38.12 62.72
CA ASP A 247 -16.68 -38.52 63.33
C ASP A 247 -17.60 -37.63 64.23
N SER A 248 -18.81 -37.41 63.69
CA SER A 248 -20.09 -38.02 64.13
C SER A 248 -21.27 -37.13 64.59
N LEU A 249 -22.34 -37.21 63.77
CA LEU A 249 -23.79 -37.31 64.03
C LEU A 249 -24.58 -36.21 64.77
N SER A 250 -25.61 -35.66 64.11
CA SER A 250 -27.03 -35.88 64.51
C SER A 250 -28.03 -35.38 63.46
N GLU A 251 -29.15 -36.09 63.39
CA GLU A 251 -30.27 -35.97 62.45
C GLU A 251 -31.15 -34.72 62.68
N GLY A 252 -31.86 -34.31 61.63
CA GLY A 252 -32.97 -33.36 61.73
C GLY A 252 -33.66 -33.12 60.40
N GLU A 253 -34.64 -33.96 60.07
CA GLU A 253 -35.61 -33.74 58.99
C GLU A 253 -36.40 -32.43 59.22
N ALA A 254 -36.54 -31.61 58.18
CA ALA A 254 -37.73 -30.77 57.98
C ALA A 254 -37.85 -30.36 56.51
N ASN A 255 -38.82 -30.96 55.83
CA ASN A 255 -39.41 -30.47 54.59
C ASN A 255 -39.86 -29.01 54.73
N ALA A 256 -39.40 -28.15 53.83
CA ALA A 256 -40.07 -26.88 53.53
C ALA A 256 -39.91 -26.59 52.03
N GLU A 257 -41.05 -26.73 51.33
CA GLU A 257 -41.26 -26.34 49.95
C GLU A 257 -40.82 -24.88 49.73
N THR A 258 -39.97 -24.66 48.73
CA THR A 258 -39.74 -23.35 48.11
C THR A 258 -39.85 -23.49 46.60
N PRO A 259 -40.38 -22.46 45.91
CA PRO A 259 -41.08 -22.63 44.66
C PRO A 259 -40.10 -22.80 43.49
N ALA A 260 -40.47 -23.66 42.54
CA ALA A 260 -39.84 -23.75 41.24
C ALA A 260 -39.89 -22.35 40.57
N GLU A 261 -38.75 -21.68 40.49
CA GLU A 261 -38.52 -20.68 39.47
C GLU A 261 -38.41 -21.44 38.15
N SER A 262 -39.42 -21.24 37.31
CA SER A 262 -39.40 -21.66 35.92
C SER A 262 -38.32 -20.85 35.21
N ASP A 263 -37.15 -21.45 35.00
CA ASP A 263 -36.27 -21.06 33.91
C ASP A 263 -37.04 -21.35 32.61
N THR A 264 -37.75 -20.33 32.13
CA THR A 264 -38.15 -20.28 30.74
C THR A 264 -36.88 -19.98 29.96
N ASP A 265 -36.26 -21.02 29.41
CA ASP A 265 -35.43 -20.90 28.22
C ASP A 265 -36.33 -20.30 27.12
N GLU A 266 -36.44 -18.97 27.07
CA GLU A 266 -37.01 -18.27 25.92
C GLU A 266 -36.01 -18.45 24.78
N GLU A 267 -36.29 -19.39 23.88
CA GLU A 267 -35.64 -19.44 22.57
C GLU A 267 -35.74 -18.03 21.94
N PRO A 268 -34.61 -17.48 21.44
CA PRO A 268 -34.61 -16.14 20.87
C PRO A 268 -35.67 -16.05 19.78
N SER A 269 -36.43 -14.95 19.79
CA SER A 269 -37.50 -14.79 18.82
C SER A 269 -36.93 -14.72 17.40
N GLU A 270 -37.66 -15.24 16.39
CA GLU A 270 -37.22 -15.19 14.96
C GLU A 270 -36.84 -13.78 14.48
N GLN A 271 -37.32 -12.72 15.15
CA GLN A 271 -36.96 -11.33 14.85
C GLN A 271 -35.62 -10.92 15.44
N GLU A 272 -35.26 -11.42 16.62
CA GLU A 272 -33.96 -11.17 17.26
C GLU A 272 -32.84 -11.92 16.51
N GLU A 273 -33.07 -13.16 16.08
CA GLU A 273 -32.08 -13.90 15.28
C GLU A 273 -31.77 -13.21 13.93
N VAL A 274 -32.78 -12.64 13.27
CA VAL A 274 -32.60 -11.90 12.01
C VAL A 274 -31.83 -10.58 12.22
N GLU A 275 -32.11 -9.86 13.30
CA GLU A 275 -31.40 -8.61 13.64
C GLU A 275 -29.93 -8.88 14.03
N GLU A 276 -29.64 -10.00 14.68
CA GLU A 276 -28.27 -10.41 15.01
C GLU A 276 -27.44 -10.81 13.78
N ASP A 277 -28.04 -11.53 12.84
CA ASP A 277 -27.39 -11.89 11.58
C ASP A 277 -27.11 -10.65 10.70
N GLU A 278 -28.00 -9.65 10.70
CA GLU A 278 -27.76 -8.37 10.01
C GLU A 278 -26.57 -7.61 10.62
N ILE A 279 -26.43 -7.59 11.95
CA ILE A 279 -25.31 -6.94 12.64
C ILE A 279 -23.98 -7.65 12.33
N LEU A 280 -23.96 -8.98 12.37
CA LEU A 280 -22.76 -9.76 12.04
C LEU A 280 -22.32 -9.51 10.58
N VAL A 281 -23.26 -9.56 9.63
CA VAL A 281 -22.98 -9.27 8.21
C VAL A 281 -22.46 -7.85 8.02
N ALA A 282 -23.04 -6.86 8.71
CA ALA A 282 -22.57 -5.48 8.67
C ALA A 282 -21.15 -5.33 9.24
N ALA A 283 -20.84 -5.97 10.37
CA ALA A 283 -19.53 -5.95 11.00
C ALA A 283 -18.46 -6.63 10.12
N GLU A 284 -18.79 -7.77 9.50
CA GLU A 284 -17.90 -8.45 8.55
C GLU A 284 -17.61 -7.61 7.30
N ALA A 285 -18.64 -6.94 6.76
CA ALA A 285 -18.48 -6.02 5.65
C ALA A 285 -17.60 -4.82 6.01
N ASN A 286 -17.79 -4.24 7.20
CA ASN A 286 -16.98 -3.14 7.70
C ASN A 286 -15.53 -3.54 7.93
N LEU A 287 -15.30 -4.70 8.57
CA LEU A 287 -13.98 -5.27 8.79
C LEU A 287 -13.23 -5.45 7.46
N SER A 288 -13.85 -6.11 6.50
CA SER A 288 -13.29 -6.32 5.15
C SER A 288 -12.91 -5.00 4.48
N MET A 289 -13.80 -4.01 4.52
CA MET A 289 -13.55 -2.68 3.99
C MET A 289 -12.34 -2.00 4.66
N TRP A 290 -12.21 -2.05 6.00
CA TRP A 290 -11.10 -1.44 6.72
C TRP A 290 -9.77 -2.13 6.45
N LEU A 291 -9.77 -3.46 6.36
CA LEU A 291 -8.60 -4.24 5.95
C LEU A 291 -8.16 -3.89 4.53
N GLU A 292 -9.10 -3.78 3.59
CA GLU A 292 -8.79 -3.36 2.22
C GLU A 292 -8.18 -1.95 2.17
N ARG A 293 -8.75 -1.00 2.92
CA ARG A 293 -8.20 0.36 3.04
C ARG A 293 -6.80 0.35 3.64
N ALA A 294 -6.57 -0.42 4.69
CA ALA A 294 -5.25 -0.57 5.31
C ALA A 294 -4.23 -1.17 4.34
N ALA A 295 -4.60 -2.24 3.63
CA ALA A 295 -3.75 -2.86 2.62
C ALA A 295 -3.36 -1.86 1.52
N ARG A 296 -4.32 -1.09 1.00
CA ARG A 296 -4.07 -0.03 0.00
C ARG A 296 -3.09 1.02 0.53
N LEU A 297 -3.21 1.44 1.79
CA LEU A 297 -2.29 2.39 2.41
C LEU A 297 -0.89 1.80 2.59
N CYS A 298 -0.77 0.53 2.99
CA CYS A 298 0.51 -0.17 3.06
C CYS A 298 1.21 -0.20 1.70
N LEU A 299 0.48 -0.43 0.60
CA LEU A 299 1.05 -0.39 -0.75
C LEU A 299 1.58 1.00 -1.13
N ILE A 300 0.82 2.05 -0.81
CA ILE A 300 1.25 3.43 -1.07
C ILE A 300 2.49 3.78 -0.24
N LEU A 301 2.46 3.47 1.06
CA LEU A 301 3.59 3.69 1.97
C LEU A 301 4.83 2.90 1.52
N ALA A 302 4.70 1.62 1.17
CA ALA A 302 5.81 0.80 0.69
C ALA A 302 6.44 1.40 -0.57
N SER A 303 5.63 1.94 -1.50
CA SER A 303 6.16 2.66 -2.67
C SER A 303 6.98 3.89 -2.26
N GLN A 304 6.53 4.65 -1.25
CA GLN A 304 7.28 5.80 -0.75
C GLN A 304 8.56 5.38 0.00
N MET A 305 8.52 4.30 0.77
CA MET A 305 9.69 3.73 1.43
C MET A 305 10.76 3.32 0.41
N VAL A 306 10.35 2.70 -0.70
CA VAL A 306 11.28 2.36 -1.81
C VAL A 306 11.87 3.61 -2.46
N GLU A 307 11.08 4.67 -2.69
CA GLU A 307 11.61 5.94 -3.21
C GLU A 307 12.65 6.56 -2.25
N MET A 308 12.43 6.43 -0.94
CA MET A 308 13.37 6.85 0.11
C MET A 308 14.52 5.87 0.33
N LYS A 309 14.54 4.74 -0.40
CA LYS A 309 15.52 3.64 -0.27
C LYS A 309 15.49 2.93 1.09
N ASP A 310 14.42 3.11 1.86
CA ASP A 310 14.16 2.32 3.05
C ASP A 310 13.46 1.01 2.65
N TYR A 311 14.25 0.09 2.10
CA TYR A 311 13.70 -1.18 1.61
C TYR A 311 13.18 -2.06 2.75
N GLN A 312 13.77 -1.96 3.95
CA GLN A 312 13.36 -2.78 5.08
C GLN A 312 11.96 -2.38 5.57
N ALA A 313 11.68 -1.08 5.70
CA ALA A 313 10.34 -0.61 6.02
C ALA A 313 9.32 -1.01 4.94
N ALA A 314 9.69 -0.93 3.66
CA ALA A 314 8.84 -1.39 2.56
C ALA A 314 8.52 -2.90 2.66
N ILE A 315 9.52 -3.73 2.94
CA ILE A 315 9.38 -5.18 3.12
C ILE A 315 8.42 -5.48 4.27
N ASN A 316 8.63 -4.85 5.43
CA ASN A 316 7.80 -5.06 6.62
C ASN A 316 6.33 -4.69 6.39
N LEU A 317 6.05 -3.68 5.54
CA LEU A 317 4.68 -3.31 5.16
C LEU A 317 4.01 -4.30 4.21
N LEU A 318 4.79 -5.00 3.37
CA LEU A 318 4.28 -5.86 2.31
C LEU A 318 4.15 -7.33 2.73
N ILE A 319 5.03 -7.84 3.59
CA ILE A 319 5.02 -9.24 4.04
C ILE A 319 3.62 -9.68 4.54
N PRO A 320 2.94 -8.92 5.42
CA PRO A 320 1.63 -9.34 5.94
C PRO A 320 0.53 -9.43 4.88
N LEU A 321 0.73 -8.83 3.70
CA LEU A 321 -0.24 -8.82 2.62
C LEU A 321 -0.03 -10.00 1.65
N CYS A 322 1.11 -10.71 1.73
CA CYS A 322 1.47 -11.76 0.78
C CYS A 322 0.52 -12.98 0.82
N THR A 323 -0.24 -13.17 1.90
CA THR A 323 -1.21 -14.24 2.06
C THR A 323 -2.62 -13.69 2.13
N HIS A 324 -3.51 -14.19 1.26
CA HIS A 324 -4.93 -13.86 1.33
C HIS A 324 -5.66 -14.92 2.16
N ARG A 325 -6.47 -14.48 3.11
CA ARG A 325 -7.39 -15.31 3.90
C ARG A 325 -8.81 -14.82 3.62
N ALA A 326 -9.49 -15.43 2.65
CA ALA A 326 -10.89 -15.12 2.32
C ALA A 326 -11.80 -16.31 2.66
N PRO A 327 -12.93 -16.09 3.36
CA PRO A 327 -14.00 -17.08 3.41
C PRO A 327 -14.52 -17.37 1.98
N PRO A 328 -14.90 -18.61 1.62
CA PRO A 328 -14.97 -19.86 2.40
C PRO A 328 -13.69 -20.73 2.30
N ALA A 329 -12.63 -20.24 1.65
CA ALA A 329 -11.39 -20.98 1.48
C ALA A 329 -10.47 -20.71 2.67
N PHE A 330 -10.54 -21.58 3.69
CA PHE A 330 -9.64 -21.54 4.85
C PHE A 330 -8.16 -21.84 4.50
N SER A 331 -7.84 -22.15 3.23
CA SER A 331 -6.46 -22.31 2.80
C SER A 331 -5.83 -20.94 2.48
N PRO A 332 -4.71 -20.57 3.13
CA PRO A 332 -4.00 -19.34 2.80
C PRO A 332 -3.51 -19.42 1.36
N THR A 333 -3.97 -18.49 0.51
CA THR A 333 -3.55 -18.43 -0.89
C THR A 333 -2.49 -17.34 -1.06
N PRO A 334 -1.34 -17.64 -1.69
CA PRO A 334 -0.31 -16.63 -1.89
C PRO A 334 -0.77 -15.63 -2.96
N SER A 335 -0.61 -14.34 -2.67
CA SER A 335 -0.80 -13.27 -3.65
C SER A 335 0.43 -13.19 -4.55
N THR A 336 0.32 -13.75 -5.75
CA THR A 336 1.41 -13.80 -6.75
C THR A 336 1.93 -12.40 -7.13
N ALA A 337 1.03 -11.43 -7.23
CA ALA A 337 1.38 -10.03 -7.48
C ALA A 337 2.22 -9.42 -6.35
N LEU A 338 1.89 -9.72 -5.09
CA LEU A 338 2.64 -9.21 -3.93
C LEU A 338 3.96 -9.93 -3.75
N HIS A 339 4.03 -11.24 -3.97
CA HIS A 339 5.29 -11.98 -4.04
C HIS A 339 6.21 -11.42 -5.14
N SER A 340 5.68 -11.12 -6.33
CA SER A 340 6.45 -10.47 -7.40
C SER A 340 6.93 -9.07 -7.00
N ALA A 341 6.08 -8.27 -6.36
CA ALA A 341 6.47 -6.95 -5.88
C ALA A 341 7.56 -7.03 -4.80
N LEU A 342 7.43 -7.95 -3.84
CA LEU A 342 8.38 -8.13 -2.75
C LEU A 342 9.72 -8.67 -3.25
N GLY A 343 9.70 -9.63 -4.18
CA GLY A 343 10.92 -10.10 -4.85
C GLY A 343 11.68 -8.96 -5.52
N ARG A 344 10.97 -7.99 -6.11
CA ARG A 344 11.57 -6.80 -6.73
C ARG A 344 12.13 -5.80 -5.72
N VAL A 345 11.48 -5.64 -4.57
CA VAL A 345 12.06 -4.85 -3.46
C VAL A 345 13.34 -5.52 -2.93
N TYR A 346 13.37 -6.86 -2.85
CA TYR A 346 14.60 -7.59 -2.49
C TYR A 346 15.71 -7.47 -3.54
N LEU A 347 15.38 -7.43 -4.84
CA LEU A 347 16.37 -7.11 -5.87
C LEU A 347 16.95 -5.70 -5.68
N LEU A 348 16.12 -4.71 -5.35
CA LEU A 348 16.56 -3.33 -5.08
C LEU A 348 17.43 -3.22 -3.81
N SER A 349 17.16 -4.03 -2.79
CA SER A 349 18.00 -4.12 -1.58
C SER A 349 19.27 -4.95 -1.78
N GLY A 350 19.43 -5.61 -2.94
CA GLY A 350 20.59 -6.43 -3.28
C GLY A 350 20.53 -7.86 -2.74
N ASN A 351 19.40 -8.30 -2.18
CA ASN A 351 19.21 -9.66 -1.68
C ASN A 351 18.62 -10.57 -2.77
N LEU A 352 19.49 -11.12 -3.61
CA LEU A 352 19.09 -12.02 -4.71
C LEU A 352 18.48 -13.33 -4.21
N SER A 353 18.90 -13.85 -3.05
CA SER A 353 18.38 -15.10 -2.49
C SER A 353 16.91 -14.97 -2.13
N LYS A 354 16.56 -13.98 -1.29
CA LYS A 354 15.17 -13.73 -0.91
C LYS A 354 14.31 -13.35 -2.11
N ALA A 355 14.86 -12.61 -3.07
CA ALA A 355 14.15 -12.32 -4.32
C ALA A 355 13.76 -13.60 -5.08
N ALA A 356 14.71 -14.53 -5.22
CA ALA A 356 14.48 -15.81 -5.87
C ALA A 356 13.44 -16.66 -5.13
N GLU A 357 13.47 -16.69 -3.78
CA GLU A 357 12.46 -17.38 -2.97
C GLU A 357 11.04 -16.86 -3.24
N HIS A 358 10.85 -15.53 -3.27
CA HIS A 358 9.54 -14.95 -3.57
C HIS A 358 9.10 -15.21 -5.01
N PHE A 359 10.00 -15.17 -5.99
CA PHE A 359 9.68 -15.53 -7.37
C PHE A 359 9.36 -17.02 -7.55
N GLU A 360 10.01 -17.89 -6.78
CA GLU A 360 9.72 -19.33 -6.80
C GLU A 360 8.32 -19.64 -6.26
N VAL A 361 7.81 -18.87 -5.29
CA VAL A 361 6.41 -18.98 -4.87
C VAL A 361 5.47 -18.73 -6.06
N VAL A 362 5.71 -17.67 -6.84
CA VAL A 362 4.92 -17.36 -8.04
C VAL A 362 5.04 -18.46 -9.09
N ALA A 363 6.26 -18.94 -9.36
CA ALA A 363 6.49 -20.04 -10.30
C ALA A 363 5.81 -21.33 -9.85
N SER A 364 5.82 -21.65 -8.55
CA SER A 364 5.16 -22.82 -7.99
C SER A 364 3.64 -22.74 -8.10
N PHE A 365 3.06 -21.54 -7.94
CA PHE A 365 1.64 -21.30 -8.12
C PHE A 365 1.25 -21.45 -9.59
N ALA A 366 1.98 -20.81 -10.51
CA ALA A 366 1.79 -20.93 -11.96
C ALA A 366 1.89 -22.38 -12.45
N ARG A 367 2.81 -23.20 -11.89
CA ARG A 367 2.89 -24.64 -12.22
C ARG A 367 1.66 -25.43 -11.79
N LYS A 368 0.96 -25.01 -10.73
CA LYS A 368 -0.26 -25.66 -10.22
C LYS A 368 -1.51 -25.22 -11.00
N THR A 369 -1.65 -23.94 -11.29
CA THR A 369 -2.85 -23.38 -11.93
C THR A 369 -2.77 -23.36 -13.45
N GLY A 370 -1.57 -23.35 -14.03
CA GLY A 370 -1.34 -23.16 -15.46
C GLY A 370 -1.41 -21.70 -15.93
N ASP A 371 -1.72 -20.78 -15.02
CA ASP A 371 -1.84 -19.34 -15.27
C ASP A 371 -0.53 -18.59 -14.96
N GLU A 372 -0.44 -17.31 -15.32
CA GLU A 372 0.68 -16.40 -14.97
C GLU A 372 2.06 -16.72 -15.55
N LYS A 373 2.13 -17.45 -16.66
CA LYS A 373 3.40 -17.75 -17.33
C LYS A 373 4.21 -16.49 -17.64
N GLU A 374 3.55 -15.42 -18.08
CA GLU A 374 4.15 -14.13 -18.41
C GLU A 374 4.80 -13.48 -17.17
N THR A 375 4.13 -13.52 -16.02
CA THR A 375 4.67 -13.00 -14.74
C THR A 375 5.91 -13.77 -14.33
N VAL A 376 5.91 -15.10 -14.48
CA VAL A 376 7.07 -15.95 -14.18
C VAL A 376 8.24 -15.61 -15.11
N THR A 377 7.99 -15.47 -16.41
CA THR A 377 9.04 -15.07 -17.38
C THR A 377 9.59 -13.69 -17.02
N MET A 378 8.73 -12.74 -16.65
CA MET A 378 9.14 -11.39 -16.24
C MET A 378 10.01 -11.41 -14.98
N ASN A 379 9.59 -12.12 -13.93
CA ASN A 379 10.35 -12.27 -12.69
C ASN A 379 11.71 -12.93 -12.92
N THR A 380 11.75 -13.98 -13.75
CA THR A 380 12.99 -14.65 -14.16
C THR A 380 13.93 -13.66 -14.85
N ALA A 381 13.41 -12.87 -15.79
CA ALA A 381 14.22 -11.89 -16.49
C ALA A 381 14.78 -10.80 -15.57
N LEU A 382 13.99 -10.33 -14.60
CA LEU A 382 14.45 -9.37 -13.59
C LEU A 382 15.57 -9.95 -12.72
N LEU A 383 15.49 -11.23 -12.38
CA LEU A 383 16.55 -11.93 -11.64
C LEU A 383 17.83 -12.06 -12.48
N SER A 384 17.72 -12.38 -13.78
CA SER A 384 18.86 -12.41 -14.72
C SER A 384 19.51 -11.03 -14.87
N VAL A 385 18.71 -9.96 -14.99
CA VAL A 385 19.18 -8.56 -14.99
C VAL A 385 19.98 -8.26 -13.72
N ALA A 386 19.44 -8.61 -12.54
CA ALA A 386 20.12 -8.37 -11.26
C ALA A 386 21.39 -9.20 -11.08
N SER A 387 21.43 -10.41 -11.66
CA SER A 387 22.58 -11.31 -11.64
C SER A 387 23.66 -10.94 -12.66
N GLY A 388 23.36 -10.01 -13.58
CA GLY A 388 24.25 -9.62 -14.67
C GLY A 388 24.29 -10.61 -15.84
N ASP A 389 23.37 -11.58 -15.90
CA ASP A 389 23.19 -12.44 -17.06
C ASP A 389 22.35 -11.71 -18.12
N TRP A 390 23.02 -10.81 -18.83
CA TRP A 390 22.37 -9.94 -19.82
C TRP A 390 21.81 -10.71 -21.02
N THR A 391 22.43 -11.85 -21.35
CA THR A 391 22.00 -12.71 -22.46
C THR A 391 20.67 -13.38 -22.17
N GLN A 392 20.54 -14.01 -21.00
CA GLN A 392 19.29 -14.62 -20.57
C GLN A 392 18.21 -13.56 -20.33
N ALA A 393 18.59 -12.42 -19.77
CA ALA A 393 17.68 -11.29 -19.58
C ALA A 393 17.09 -10.79 -20.90
N GLU A 394 17.92 -10.60 -21.94
CA GLU A 394 17.47 -10.16 -23.27
C GLU A 394 16.48 -11.16 -23.88
N GLU A 395 16.79 -12.46 -23.83
CA GLU A 395 15.91 -13.51 -24.37
C GLU A 395 14.53 -13.50 -23.67
N ALA A 396 14.53 -13.53 -22.33
CA ALA A 396 13.30 -13.55 -21.54
C ALA A 396 12.49 -12.25 -21.69
N LEU A 397 13.14 -11.08 -21.70
CA LEU A 397 12.45 -9.79 -21.90
C LEU A 397 11.90 -9.65 -23.31
N THR A 398 12.60 -10.18 -24.32
CA THR A 398 12.10 -10.21 -25.70
C THR A 398 10.86 -11.08 -25.81
N GLU A 399 10.81 -12.22 -25.11
CA GLU A 399 9.60 -13.05 -25.02
C GLU A 399 8.43 -12.26 -24.42
N VAL A 400 8.65 -11.58 -23.29
CA VAL A 400 7.61 -10.77 -22.63
C VAL A 400 7.12 -9.65 -23.54
N VAL A 401 8.03 -8.88 -24.15
CA VAL A 401 7.67 -7.76 -25.05
C VAL A 401 6.93 -8.24 -26.30
N THR A 402 7.26 -9.43 -26.81
CA THR A 402 6.58 -10.01 -27.98
C THR A 402 5.13 -10.40 -27.66
N LYS A 403 4.88 -10.93 -26.46
CA LYS A 403 3.53 -11.29 -26.01
C LYS A 403 2.72 -10.09 -25.53
N GLU A 404 3.38 -9.15 -24.85
CA GLU A 404 2.78 -7.96 -24.28
C GLU A 404 3.47 -6.68 -24.80
N PRO A 405 3.20 -6.24 -26.05
CA PRO A 405 3.82 -5.04 -26.60
C PRO A 405 3.55 -3.75 -25.82
N GLY A 406 2.49 -3.73 -25.00
CA GLY A 406 2.14 -2.60 -24.12
C GLY A 406 2.89 -2.58 -22.78
N ASN A 407 3.68 -3.62 -22.46
CA ASN A 407 4.42 -3.72 -21.22
C ASN A 407 5.71 -2.86 -21.30
N TYR A 408 5.54 -1.55 -21.12
CA TYR A 408 6.64 -0.58 -21.16
C TYR A 408 7.72 -0.87 -20.11
N ALA A 409 7.36 -1.57 -19.04
CA ALA A 409 8.25 -1.95 -17.97
C ALA A 409 9.20 -3.07 -18.42
N ALA A 410 8.72 -4.05 -19.20
CA ALA A 410 9.56 -5.03 -19.89
C ALA A 410 10.44 -4.38 -20.97
N VAL A 411 9.89 -3.46 -21.78
CA VAL A 411 10.67 -2.71 -22.78
C VAL A 411 11.80 -1.90 -22.13
N ASN A 412 11.52 -1.26 -21.00
CA ASN A 412 12.51 -0.50 -20.25
C ASN A 412 13.66 -1.39 -19.74
N ASN A 413 13.32 -2.56 -19.17
CA ASN A 413 14.33 -3.51 -18.72
C ASN A 413 15.11 -4.11 -19.90
N LEU A 414 14.47 -4.32 -21.05
CA LEU A 414 15.14 -4.79 -22.26
C LEU A 414 16.18 -3.77 -22.73
N ALA A 415 15.83 -2.49 -22.72
CA ALA A 415 16.76 -1.42 -23.06
C ALA A 415 17.96 -1.36 -22.10
N VAL A 416 17.76 -1.64 -20.80
CA VAL A 416 18.85 -1.77 -19.82
C VAL A 416 19.73 -2.99 -20.13
N ALA A 417 19.15 -4.15 -20.42
CA ALA A 417 19.90 -5.35 -20.78
C ALA A 417 20.74 -5.14 -22.06
N LEU A 418 20.16 -4.50 -23.08
CA LEU A 418 20.83 -4.15 -24.34
C LEU A 418 21.96 -3.14 -24.09
N LEU A 419 21.75 -2.15 -23.23
CA LEU A 419 22.78 -1.21 -22.83
C LEU A 419 23.98 -1.91 -22.19
N SER A 420 23.74 -2.83 -21.25
CA SER A 420 24.80 -3.59 -20.58
C SER A 420 25.64 -4.44 -21.54
N GLN A 421 25.08 -4.81 -22.69
CA GLN A 421 25.78 -5.50 -23.77
C GLN A 421 26.43 -4.56 -24.80
N GLY A 422 26.32 -3.25 -24.63
CA GLY A 422 26.82 -2.24 -25.58
C GLY A 422 25.93 -2.03 -26.81
N LYS A 423 24.75 -2.65 -26.87
CA LYS A 423 23.76 -2.53 -27.96
C LYS A 423 22.92 -1.26 -27.81
N VAL A 424 23.57 -0.10 -27.63
CA VAL A 424 22.92 1.20 -27.35
C VAL A 424 21.87 1.58 -28.41
N LYS A 425 22.16 1.33 -29.69
CA LYS A 425 21.25 1.66 -30.79
C LYS A 425 19.93 0.87 -30.74
N GLU A 426 20.01 -0.41 -30.39
CA GLU A 426 18.84 -1.28 -30.28
C GLU A 426 17.99 -0.89 -29.07
N GLY A 427 18.63 -0.61 -27.92
CA GLY A 427 17.93 -0.11 -26.73
C GLY A 427 17.13 1.17 -26.99
N ILE A 428 17.71 2.13 -27.73
CA ILE A 428 17.00 3.35 -28.14
C ILE A 428 15.81 3.01 -29.04
N ALA A 429 15.99 2.15 -30.04
CA ALA A 429 14.93 1.79 -30.97
C ALA A 429 13.72 1.15 -30.26
N HIS A 430 13.96 0.29 -29.27
CA HIS A 430 12.90 -0.29 -28.45
C HIS A 430 12.14 0.75 -27.62
N LEU A 431 12.84 1.67 -26.95
CA LEU A 431 12.20 2.74 -26.17
C LEU A 431 11.44 3.73 -27.06
N GLU A 432 12.03 4.18 -28.17
CA GLU A 432 11.35 5.08 -29.11
C GLU A 432 10.10 4.43 -29.71
N SER A 433 10.16 3.15 -30.05
CA SER A 433 9.01 2.40 -30.55
C SER A 433 7.88 2.35 -29.52
N ALA A 434 8.18 2.02 -28.26
CA ALA A 434 7.18 1.98 -27.20
C ALA A 434 6.59 3.38 -26.90
N LEU A 435 7.43 4.42 -26.90
CA LEU A 435 6.98 5.80 -26.73
C LEU A 435 6.04 6.22 -27.86
N ASN A 436 6.36 5.90 -29.11
CA ASN A 436 5.52 6.22 -30.27
C ASN A 436 4.21 5.42 -30.29
N ALA A 437 4.23 4.17 -29.84
CA ALA A 437 3.05 3.31 -29.80
C ALA A 437 2.05 3.69 -28.71
N SER A 438 2.52 4.14 -27.53
CA SER A 438 1.66 4.49 -26.41
C SER A 438 2.20 5.68 -25.58
N PRO A 439 2.23 6.89 -26.16
CA PRO A 439 2.84 8.04 -25.52
C PRO A 439 2.22 8.39 -24.16
N SER A 440 0.89 8.29 -24.02
CA SER A 440 0.18 8.63 -22.77
C SER A 440 0.52 7.72 -21.59
N SER A 441 0.94 6.48 -21.88
CA SER A 441 1.31 5.46 -20.89
C SER A 441 2.79 5.58 -20.50
N VAL A 442 3.64 5.82 -21.49
CA VAL A 442 5.10 5.81 -21.33
C VAL A 442 5.66 7.15 -20.87
N ALA A 443 5.09 8.27 -21.34
CA ALA A 443 5.60 9.61 -21.05
C ALA A 443 5.50 10.00 -19.56
N VAL A 444 4.73 9.27 -18.74
CA VAL A 444 4.68 9.46 -17.28
C VAL A 444 5.69 8.63 -16.50
N ALA A 445 6.28 7.62 -17.13
CA ALA A 445 7.23 6.75 -16.46
C ALA A 445 8.60 7.43 -16.42
N GLU A 446 8.88 8.15 -15.34
CA GLU A 446 10.17 8.82 -15.14
C GLU A 446 11.38 7.90 -15.36
N PRO A 447 11.38 6.63 -14.90
CA PRO A 447 12.52 5.76 -15.15
C PRO A 447 12.71 5.39 -16.63
N PHE A 448 11.61 5.32 -17.39
CA PHE A 448 11.67 5.12 -18.83
C PHE A 448 12.32 6.33 -19.52
N LEU A 449 11.86 7.54 -19.18
CA LEU A 449 12.40 8.79 -19.73
C LEU A 449 13.88 8.98 -19.36
N PHE A 450 14.25 8.60 -18.14
CA PHE A 450 15.63 8.63 -17.66
C PHE A 450 16.55 7.70 -18.45
N ASN A 451 16.10 6.45 -18.69
CA ASN A 451 16.87 5.49 -19.46
C ASN A 451 17.00 5.93 -20.92
N LEU A 452 15.92 6.42 -21.55
CA LEU A 452 15.97 6.94 -22.92
C LEU A 452 16.92 8.14 -23.03
N SER A 453 16.83 9.09 -22.10
CA SER A 453 17.71 10.27 -22.05
C SER A 453 19.18 9.88 -21.85
N THR A 454 19.44 8.88 -21.00
CA THR A 454 20.79 8.33 -20.79
C THR A 454 21.33 7.67 -22.05
N LEU A 455 20.51 6.88 -22.76
CA LEU A 455 20.94 6.26 -24.01
C LEU A 455 21.23 7.30 -25.11
N TYR A 456 20.46 8.40 -25.18
CA TYR A 456 20.78 9.50 -26.09
C TYR A 456 22.15 10.10 -25.82
N GLU A 457 22.49 10.38 -24.55
CA GLU A 457 23.80 10.88 -24.15
C GLU A 457 24.94 9.93 -24.51
N LEU A 458 24.72 8.62 -24.35
CA LEU A 458 25.72 7.61 -24.70
C LEU A 458 25.90 7.44 -26.21
N ARG A 459 24.85 7.68 -27.00
CA ARG A 459 24.89 7.52 -28.47
C ARG A 459 25.57 8.69 -29.17
N SER A 460 25.35 9.93 -28.73
CA SER A 460 25.78 11.11 -29.49
C SER A 460 26.08 12.32 -28.61
N ALA A 461 27.08 13.11 -29.02
CA ALA A 461 27.35 14.44 -28.48
C ALA A 461 26.21 15.44 -28.76
N THR A 462 25.34 15.17 -29.74
CA THR A 462 24.13 15.97 -30.06
C THR A 462 22.88 15.50 -29.31
N ALA A 463 23.03 14.77 -28.20
CA ALA A 463 21.91 14.26 -27.41
C ALA A 463 20.92 15.35 -26.96
N ILE A 464 21.35 16.61 -26.89
CA ILE A 464 20.50 17.73 -26.49
C ILE A 464 19.29 17.92 -27.41
N ASP A 465 19.43 17.66 -28.71
CA ASP A 465 18.34 17.82 -29.68
C ASP A 465 17.28 16.73 -29.47
N SER A 466 17.69 15.47 -29.36
CA SER A 466 16.77 14.34 -29.07
C SER A 466 16.09 14.50 -27.70
N LYS A 467 16.82 14.96 -26.67
CA LYS A 467 16.21 15.24 -25.36
C LYS A 467 15.23 16.41 -25.39
N ARG A 468 15.47 17.42 -26.23
CA ARG A 468 14.53 18.53 -26.46
C ARG A 468 13.26 18.07 -27.19
N GLU A 469 13.39 17.22 -28.20
CA GLU A 469 12.25 16.59 -28.87
C GLU A 469 11.45 15.71 -27.91
N LEU A 470 12.14 14.92 -27.08
CA LEU A 470 11.53 14.13 -26.03
C LEU A 470 10.74 15.00 -25.03
N LEU A 471 11.30 16.12 -24.58
CA LEU A 471 10.60 17.08 -23.72
C LEU A 471 9.31 17.60 -24.38
N ILE A 472 9.36 17.97 -25.66
CA ILE A 472 8.19 18.45 -26.41
C ILE A 472 7.12 17.36 -26.47
N GLU A 473 7.51 16.10 -26.71
CA GLU A 473 6.57 15.00 -26.74
C GLU A 473 5.95 14.76 -25.36
N VAL A 474 6.77 14.66 -24.32
CA VAL A 474 6.31 14.43 -22.94
C VAL A 474 5.37 15.54 -22.46
N ALA A 475 5.64 16.79 -22.82
CA ALA A 475 4.79 17.94 -22.46
C ALA A 475 3.37 17.88 -23.06
N LYS A 476 3.14 17.11 -24.14
CA LYS A 476 1.79 16.91 -24.70
C LYS A 476 0.94 15.98 -23.84
N TRP A 477 1.58 15.09 -23.09
CA TRP A 477 0.91 14.03 -22.35
C TRP A 477 0.92 14.30 -20.86
N ASN A 478 1.97 14.87 -20.31
CA ASN A 478 2.12 15.10 -18.87
C ASN A 478 1.49 16.43 -18.42
N GLY A 479 0.99 16.44 -17.18
CA GLY A 479 0.58 17.67 -16.50
C GLY A 479 1.72 18.22 -15.63
N ASP A 480 1.38 19.05 -14.66
CA ASP A 480 2.32 19.85 -13.87
C ASP A 480 3.24 19.02 -12.92
N GLY A 481 3.06 17.70 -12.84
CA GLY A 481 3.71 16.83 -11.85
C GLY A 481 4.98 16.09 -12.30
N LEU A 482 5.45 16.27 -13.53
CA LEU A 482 6.65 15.57 -14.01
C LEU A 482 7.94 16.20 -13.47
N LYS A 483 8.82 15.39 -12.87
CA LYS A 483 10.17 15.85 -12.51
C LYS A 483 11.05 15.91 -13.76
N THR A 484 11.35 17.12 -14.23
CA THR A 484 12.18 17.34 -15.44
C THR A 484 13.61 16.79 -15.32
N THR A 485 14.07 16.46 -14.11
CA THR A 485 15.33 15.77 -13.84
C THR A 485 15.44 14.42 -14.54
N CYS A 486 14.31 13.73 -14.80
CA CYS A 486 14.31 12.48 -15.54
C CYS A 486 14.75 12.66 -17.01
N LEU A 487 14.73 13.87 -17.55
CA LEU A 487 15.20 14.16 -18.90
C LEU A 487 16.69 14.55 -18.95
N LYS A 488 17.40 14.59 -17.82
CA LYS A 488 18.82 14.96 -17.71
C LYS A 488 19.18 16.22 -18.49
N MET A 489 18.30 17.23 -18.45
CA MET A 489 18.54 18.52 -19.10
C MET A 489 19.46 19.38 -18.21
N PRO A 490 20.41 20.15 -18.76
CA PRO A 490 21.21 21.08 -17.98
C PRO A 490 20.30 22.12 -17.30
N ALA A 491 20.56 22.40 -16.01
CA ALA A 491 19.95 23.52 -15.32
C ALA A 491 20.59 24.80 -15.89
N ASN A 492 19.78 25.66 -16.50
CA ASN A 492 20.22 26.97 -16.99
C ASN A 492 20.47 27.95 -15.86
#